data_AF-A0A522AXS6-F1
#
_entry.id   AF-A0A522AXS6-F1
#
_cell.length_a   1.000
_cell.length_b   1.000
_cell.length_c   1.000
_cell.angle_alpha   90.00
_cell.angle_beta   90.00
_cell.angle_gamma   90.00
#
_symmetry.space_group_name_H-M   'P 1'
#
loop_
_entity.id
_entity.type
_entity.pdbx_description
1 polymer ?
#
loop_
_entity_poly.entity_id
_entity_poly.type
_entity_poly.pdbx_seq_one_letter_code
_entity_poly.pdbx_strand_id
1 'polypeptide(L)'
;MTREEIRNRVIDCLAGKVTCKSFTEAVTDYLEGNLSVLDWVRFQMHLGLCLGCRLYLRQMKLTIRAMGTLPEKPIPADVRAELIRRFRNWKNP
;
A
#
# COMPACT_ATOMS: atom_id res chain seq x y z
N MET A 1 18.66 -16.68 30.43
CA MET A 1 18.33 -16.12 29.09
C MET A 1 19.19 -14.90 28.87
N THR A 2 19.88 -14.82 27.74
CA THR A 2 20.77 -13.70 27.41
C THR A 2 19.99 -12.51 26.85
N ARG A 3 20.57 -11.31 26.95
CA ARG A 3 19.98 -10.07 26.40
C ARG A 3 19.68 -10.17 24.91
N GLU A 4 20.53 -10.88 24.18
CA GLU A 4 20.37 -11.10 22.74
C GLU A 4 19.24 -12.09 22.42
N GLU A 5 19.06 -13.14 23.21
CA GLU A 5 17.91 -14.05 23.08
C GLU A 5 16.59 -13.34 23.29
N ILE A 6 16.52 -12.44 24.28
CA ILE A 6 15.33 -11.64 24.54
C ILE A 6 15.06 -10.69 23.36
N ARG A 7 16.10 -9.98 22.88
CA ARG A 7 16.00 -9.09 21.71
C ARG A 7 15.49 -9.85 20.47
N ASN A 8 16.05 -11.02 20.19
CA ASN A 8 15.69 -11.82 19.02
C ASN A 8 14.24 -12.35 19.14
N ARG A 9 13.84 -12.85 20.31
CA ARG A 9 12.43 -13.26 20.55
C ARG A 9 11.44 -12.11 20.41
N VAL A 10 11.81 -10.92 20.88
CA VAL A 10 10.98 -9.72 20.75
C VAL A 10 10.85 -9.32 19.28
N ILE A 11 11.94 -9.35 18.51
CA ILE A 11 11.92 -9.10 17.06
C ILE A 11 11.04 -10.13 16.34
N ASP A 12 11.17 -11.42 16.66
CA ASP A 12 10.36 -12.48 16.03
C ASP A 12 8.86 -12.35 16.36
N CYS A 13 8.54 -11.93 17.59
CA CYS A 13 7.16 -11.71 18.04
C CYS A 13 6.55 -10.43 17.41
N LEU A 14 7.33 -9.36 17.30
CA LEU A 14 6.88 -8.06 16.77
C LEU A 14 6.87 -7.97 15.24
N ALA A 15 7.86 -8.55 14.56
CA ALA A 15 7.86 -8.72 13.11
C ALA A 15 6.96 -9.88 12.66
N GLY A 16 6.42 -10.66 13.62
CA GLY A 16 5.34 -11.62 13.43
C GLY A 16 5.53 -12.51 12.22
N LYS A 17 6.64 -13.24 12.10
CA LYS A 17 6.93 -14.16 10.99
C LYS A 17 6.60 -13.59 9.59
N VAL A 18 6.64 -12.28 9.37
CA VAL A 18 6.39 -11.72 8.03
C VAL A 18 7.57 -12.14 7.16
N THR A 19 7.31 -13.09 6.28
CA THR A 19 8.24 -13.54 5.25
C THR A 19 8.19 -12.59 4.06
N CYS A 20 9.23 -12.57 3.24
CA CYS A 20 9.19 -11.81 1.99
C CYS A 20 7.98 -12.18 1.11
N LYS A 21 7.54 -13.45 1.15
CA LYS A 21 6.34 -13.91 0.44
C LYS A 21 5.07 -13.24 0.98
N SER A 22 4.85 -13.33 2.29
CA SER A 22 3.70 -12.68 2.94
C SER A 22 3.72 -11.17 2.75
N PHE A 23 4.90 -10.55 2.75
CA PHE A 23 5.07 -9.14 2.41
C PHE A 23 4.60 -8.82 0.99
N THR A 24 5.03 -9.61 -0.01
CA THR A 24 4.63 -9.39 -1.41
C THR A 24 3.14 -9.60 -1.62
N GLU A 25 2.51 -10.53 -0.88
CA GLU A 25 1.07 -10.76 -0.92
C GLU A 25 0.29 -9.59 -0.31
N ALA A 26 0.81 -8.98 0.76
CA ALA A 26 0.18 -7.85 1.47
C ALA A 26 0.57 -6.46 0.93
N VAL A 27 1.42 -6.36 -0.10
CA VAL A 27 1.95 -5.07 -0.57
C VAL A 27 0.87 -4.15 -1.13
N THR A 28 -0.13 -4.72 -1.79
CA THR A 28 -1.25 -3.97 -2.37
C THR A 28 -2.12 -3.39 -1.27
N ASP A 29 -2.51 -4.20 -0.29
CA ASP A 29 -3.26 -3.74 0.88
C ASP A 29 -2.53 -2.64 1.64
N TYR A 30 -1.19 -2.75 1.75
CA TYR A 30 -0.36 -1.68 2.32
C TYR A 30 -0.44 -0.38 1.52
N LEU A 31 -0.35 -0.46 0.19
CA LEU A 31 -0.37 0.72 -0.70
C LEU A 31 -1.75 1.37 -0.77
N GLU A 32 -2.82 0.59 -0.59
CA GLU A 32 -4.21 1.04 -0.59
C GLU A 32 -4.72 1.45 0.80
N GLY A 33 -3.97 1.16 1.86
CA GLY A 33 -4.35 1.50 3.23
C GLY A 33 -5.36 0.53 3.86
N ASN A 34 -5.45 -0.69 3.36
CA ASN A 34 -6.39 -1.73 3.80
C ASN A 34 -5.85 -2.63 4.93
N LEU A 35 -4.59 -2.44 5.36
CA LEU A 35 -4.01 -3.23 6.44
C LEU A 35 -4.59 -2.87 7.81
N SER A 36 -4.78 -3.89 8.65
CA SER A 36 -5.02 -3.69 10.08
C SER A 36 -3.82 -2.98 10.73
N VAL A 37 -4.04 -2.29 11.85
CA VAL A 37 -2.95 -1.59 12.58
C VAL A 37 -1.81 -2.54 12.92
N LEU A 38 -2.13 -3.76 13.35
CA LEU A 38 -1.14 -4.74 13.75
C LEU A 38 -0.32 -5.25 12.55
N ASP A 39 -0.97 -5.47 11.40
CA ASP A 39 -0.28 -5.90 10.19
C ASP A 39 0.56 -4.78 9.58
N TRP A 40 0.09 -3.54 9.65
CA TRP A 40 0.88 -2.38 9.28
C TRP A 40 2.17 -2.28 10.09
N VAL A 41 2.11 -2.46 11.41
CA VAL A 41 3.30 -2.46 12.29
C VAL A 41 4.27 -3.57 11.88
N ARG A 42 3.78 -4.80 11.69
CA ARG A 42 4.62 -5.93 11.25
C ARG A 42 5.27 -5.68 9.89
N PHE A 43 4.52 -5.09 8.96
CA PHE A 43 4.98 -4.71 7.64
C PHE A 43 6.12 -3.67 7.69
N GLN A 44 5.98 -2.65 8.53
CA GLN A 44 7.04 -1.66 8.78
C GLN A 44 8.28 -2.27 9.43
N MET A 45 8.10 -3.15 10.41
CA MET A 45 9.22 -3.86 11.05
C MET A 45 9.99 -4.70 10.04
N HIS A 46 9.29 -5.43 9.16
CA HIS A 46 9.93 -6.20 8.09
C HIS A 46 10.72 -5.30 7.11
N LEU A 47 10.17 -4.14 6.72
CA LEU A 47 10.89 -3.16 5.89
C LEU A 47 12.17 -2.64 6.56
N GLY A 48 12.16 -2.46 7.89
CA GLY A 48 13.35 -2.05 8.63
C GLY A 48 14.50 -3.07 8.55
N LEU A 49 14.16 -4.35 8.44
CA LEU A 49 15.13 -5.46 8.50
C LEU A 49 15.51 -6.01 7.12
N CYS A 50 14.62 -5.94 6.13
CA CYS A 50 14.80 -6.56 4.81
C CYS A 50 15.08 -5.52 3.73
N LEU A 51 16.31 -5.50 3.19
CA LEU A 51 16.65 -4.64 2.03
C LEU A 51 15.89 -5.04 0.77
N GLY A 52 15.68 -6.33 0.52
CA GLY A 52 14.98 -6.83 -0.66
C GLY A 52 13.53 -6.32 -0.73
N CYS A 53 12.78 -6.40 0.36
CA CYS A 53 11.41 -5.90 0.41
C CYS A 53 11.33 -4.37 0.34
N ARG A 54 12.34 -3.63 0.82
CA ARG A 54 12.45 -2.18 0.59
C ARG A 54 12.58 -1.85 -0.90
N LEU A 55 13.45 -2.57 -1.61
CA LEU A 55 13.63 -2.40 -3.05
C LEU A 55 12.37 -2.78 -3.82
N TYR A 56 11.73 -3.89 -3.45
CA TYR A 56 10.47 -4.32 -4.05
C TYR A 56 9.35 -3.28 -3.85
N LEU A 57 9.18 -2.75 -2.64
CA LEU A 57 8.20 -1.69 -2.40
C LEU A 57 8.50 -0.43 -3.22
N ARG A 58 9.79 -0.06 -3.35
CA ARG A 58 10.20 1.06 -4.22
C ARG A 58 9.83 0.79 -5.68
N GLN A 59 10.07 -0.42 -6.18
CA GLN A 59 9.67 -0.83 -7.52
C GLN A 59 8.15 -0.69 -7.71
N MET A 60 7.34 -1.24 -6.80
CA MET A 60 5.88 -1.14 -6.88
C MET A 60 5.40 0.31 -6.95
N LYS A 61 5.96 1.20 -6.12
CA LYS A 61 5.65 2.64 -6.16
C LYS A 61 6.03 3.30 -7.49
N LEU A 62 7.15 2.89 -8.09
CA LEU A 62 7.56 3.39 -9.42
C LEU A 62 6.61 2.89 -10.51
N THR A 63 6.22 1.62 -10.47
CA THR A 63 5.23 1.04 -11.39
C THR A 63 3.90 1.79 -11.33
N ILE A 64 3.37 2.04 -10.13
CA ILE A 64 2.13 2.80 -9.93
C ILE A 64 2.26 4.21 -10.51
N ARG A 65 3.38 4.90 -10.22
CA ARG A 65 3.62 6.24 -10.76
C ARG A 65 3.68 6.23 -12.29
N ALA A 66 4.40 5.27 -12.88
CA ALA A 66 4.51 5.16 -14.34
C ALA A 66 3.14 4.92 -14.98
N MET A 67 2.34 4.00 -14.42
CA MET A 67 0.98 3.74 -14.91
C MET A 67 0.06 4.96 -14.76
N GLY A 68 0.21 5.74 -13.68
CA GLY A 68 -0.56 6.98 -13.48
C GLY A 68 -0.22 8.12 -14.44
N THR A 69 0.84 8.00 -15.25
CA THR A 69 1.19 8.99 -16.29
C THR A 69 0.61 8.66 -17.66
N LEU A 70 -0.04 7.50 -17.80
CA LEU A 70 -0.68 7.13 -19.07
C LEU A 70 -1.83 8.08 -19.37
N PRO A 71 -2.05 8.45 -20.66
CA PRO A 71 -3.19 9.26 -21.04
C PRO A 71 -4.49 8.62 -20.55
N GLU A 72 -5.28 9.39 -19.81
CA GLU A 72 -6.61 8.92 -19.42
C GLU A 72 -7.44 8.67 -20.68
N LYS A 73 -8.24 7.60 -20.64
CA LYS A 73 -9.21 7.35 -21.69
C LYS A 73 -10.17 8.55 -21.73
N PRO A 74 -10.36 9.22 -22.88
CA PRO A 74 -11.26 10.34 -22.96
C PRO A 74 -12.66 9.90 -22.53
N ILE A 75 -13.27 10.67 -21.63
CA ILE A 75 -14.65 10.46 -21.21
C ILE A 75 -15.54 10.74 -22.44
N PRO A 76 -16.42 9.80 -22.84
CA PRO A 76 -17.38 10.05 -23.90
C PRO A 76 -18.17 11.35 -23.66
N ALA A 77 -18.36 12.15 -24.70
CA ALA A 77 -18.89 13.51 -24.57
C ALA A 77 -20.31 13.52 -23.97
N ASP A 78 -21.12 12.52 -24.31
CA ASP A 78 -22.46 12.27 -23.77
C ASP A 78 -22.43 11.96 -22.27
N VAL A 79 -21.51 11.11 -21.83
CA VAL A 79 -21.31 10.79 -20.40
C VAL A 79 -20.89 12.03 -19.62
N ARG A 80 -19.97 12.83 -20.16
CA ARG A 80 -19.55 14.09 -19.53
C ARG A 80 -20.71 15.08 -19.41
N ALA A 81 -21.51 15.23 -20.46
CA ALA A 81 -22.67 16.12 -20.46
C ALA A 81 -23.73 15.67 -19.45
N GLU A 82 -23.98 14.38 -19.35
CA GLU A 82 -24.89 13.77 -18.36
C GLU A 82 -24.42 14.06 -16.93
N LEU A 83 -23.14 13.82 -16.63
CA LEU A 83 -22.56 14.09 -15.32
C LEU A 83 -22.69 15.58 -14.94
N ILE A 84 -22.33 16.49 -15.85
CA ILE A 84 -22.48 17.93 -15.62
C ILE A 84 -23.95 18.30 -15.38
N ARG A 85 -24.90 17.72 -16.12
CA ARG A 85 -26.34 17.99 -15.92
C ARG A 85 -26.79 17.55 -14.53
N ARG A 86 -26.44 16.33 -14.09
CA ARG A 86 -26.85 15.80 -12.78
C ARG A 86 -26.28 16.59 -11.60
N PHE A 87 -25.03 17.02 -11.71
CA PHE A 87 -24.32 17.70 -10.61
C PHE A 87 -24.36 19.24 -10.70
N ARG A 88 -25.10 19.82 -11.65
CA ARG A 88 -25.13 21.28 -11.90
C ARG A 88 -25.51 22.10 -10.67
N ASN A 89 -26.43 21.60 -9.85
CA ASN A 89 -26.97 22.31 -8.68
C ASN A 89 -26.67 21.59 -7.36
N TRP A 90 -25.69 20.68 -7.32
CA TRP A 90 -25.53 19.79 -6.16
C TRP A 90 -25.18 20.50 -4.84
N LYS A 91 -24.68 21.75 -4.91
CA LYS A 91 -24.40 22.62 -3.74
C LYS A 91 -25.42 23.75 -3.53
N ASN A 92 -26.44 23.86 -4.37
CA ASN A 92 -27.52 24.82 -4.22
C ASN A 92 -28.83 24.05 -4.00
N PRO A 93 -29.24 23.83 -2.73
CA PRO A 93 -30.54 23.25 -2.41
C PRO A 93 -31.70 24.12 -2.89
#